data_AF-A0A938JH94-F1
#
_entry.id   AF-A0A938JH94-F1
#
_cell.length_a   1.000
_cell.length_b   1.000
_cell.length_c   1.000
_cell.angle_alpha   90.00
_cell.angle_beta   90.00
_cell.angle_gamma   90.00
#
_symmetry.space_group_name_H-M   'P 1'
#
loop_
_entity.id
_entity.type
_entity.pdbx_description
1 polymer ?
#
loop_
_entity_poly.entity_id
_entity_poly.type
_entity_poly.pdbx_seq_one_letter_code
_entity_poly.pdbx_strand_id
1 'polypeptide(L)' 'MSTITAADVKKLRDLTGAGMMECKKALEESGGDIDKAIEALRISGAAKAAKRGA' A
#
# COMPACT_ATOMS: atom_id res chain seq x y z
N MET A 1 -8.61 -12.17 12.45
CA MET A 1 -8.19 -11.74 11.09
C MET A 1 -8.73 -10.35 10.89
N SER A 2 -7.87 -9.33 10.76
CA SER A 2 -8.33 -8.01 10.33
C SER A 2 -8.98 -8.18 8.96
N THR A 3 -10.29 -7.98 8.90
CA THR A 3 -11.08 -8.11 7.68
C THR A 3 -10.77 -6.91 6.79
N ILE A 4 -9.63 -6.96 6.10
CA ILE A 4 -9.28 -5.95 5.11
C ILE A 4 -10.35 -5.99 4.03
N THR A 5 -11.15 -4.92 3.95
CA THR A 5 -12.24 -4.86 3.00
C THR A 5 -11.74 -4.35 1.65
N ALA A 6 -12.48 -4.67 0.58
CA ALA A 6 -12.20 -4.08 -0.73
C ALA A 6 -12.29 -2.54 -0.70
N ALA A 7 -13.08 -1.97 0.23
CA ALA A 7 -13.17 -0.54 0.44
C ALA A 7 -11.87 0.04 1.03
N ASP A 8 -11.23 -0.67 1.98
CA ASP A 8 -9.94 -0.24 2.56
C ASP A 8 -8.83 -0.26 1.52
N VAL A 9 -8.77 -1.32 0.70
CA VAL A 9 -7.81 -1.43 -0.41
C VAL A 9 -8.02 -0.30 -1.42
N LYS A 10 -9.27 0.02 -1.74
CA LYS A 10 -9.61 1.12 -2.64
C LYS A 10 -9.22 2.47 -2.05
N LYS A 11 -9.54 2.71 -0.78
CA LYS A 11 -9.19 3.95 -0.06
C LYS A 11 -7.69 4.17 -0.03
N LEU A 12 -6.91 3.12 0.27
CA LEU A 12 -5.45 3.18 0.25
C LEU A 12 -4.89 3.49 -1.14
N ARG A 13 -5.47 2.88 -2.19
CA ARG A 13 -5.11 3.19 -3.58
C ARG A 13 -5.40 4.64 -3.94
N ASP A 14 -6.57 5.15 -3.57
CA ASP A 14 -6.95 6.53 -3.88
C ASP A 14 -6.02 7.54 -3.16
N LEU A 15 -5.52 7.19 -1.98
CA LEU A 15 -4.57 8.02 -1.21
C LEU A 15 -3.13 7.96 -1.73
N THR A 16 -2.66 6.78 -2.12
CA THR A 16 -1.25 6.55 -2.46
C THR A 16 -0.97 6.53 -3.96
N GLY A 17 -1.99 6.30 -4.78
CA GLY A 17 -1.86 6.02 -6.22
C GLY A 17 -1.19 4.67 -6.54
N ALA A 18 -0.91 3.82 -5.54
CA ALA A 18 -0.25 2.55 -5.75
C ALA A 18 -1.18 1.51 -6.40
N GLY A 19 -0.59 0.46 -6.98
CA GLY A 19 -1.34 -0.64 -7.59
C GLY A 19 -2.25 -1.34 -6.58
N MET A 20 -3.39 -1.86 -7.05
CA MET A 20 -4.41 -2.51 -6.19
C MET A 20 -3.84 -3.68 -5.36
N MET A 21 -2.93 -4.46 -5.96
CA MET A 21 -2.24 -5.56 -5.30
C MET A 21 -1.25 -5.07 -4.24
N GLU A 22 -0.51 -4.00 -4.50
CA GLU A 22 0.40 -3.40 -3.51
C GLU A 22 -0.38 -2.83 -2.33
N CYS A 23 -1.51 -2.18 -2.57
CA CYS A 23 -2.40 -1.70 -1.52
C CYS A 23 -2.94 -2.85 -0.65
N LYS A 24 -3.38 -3.94 -1.29
CA LYS A 24 -3.84 -5.14 -0.57
C LYS A 24 -2.72 -5.73 0.30
N LYS A 25 -1.52 -5.87 -0.27
CA LYS A 25 -0.36 -6.44 0.43
C LYS A 25 0.09 -5.58 1.61
N ALA A 26 0.16 -4.27 1.40
CA ALA A 26 0.53 -3.31 2.44
C ALA A 26 -0.49 -3.30 3.59
N LEU A 27 -1.79 -3.42 3.30
CA LEU A 27 -2.82 -3.58 4.31
C LEU A 27 -2.71 -4.92 5.03
N GLU A 28 -2.40 -6.01 4.31
CA GLU A 28 -2.20 -7.33 4.90
C GLU A 28 -1.00 -7.34 5.88
N GLU A 29 0.12 -6.74 5.48
CA GLU A 29 1.31 -6.59 6.34
C GLU A 29 1.10 -5.62 7.50
N SER A 30 0.27 -4.59 7.31
CA SER A 30 -0.07 -3.60 8.33
C SER A 30 -1.24 -4.03 9.24
N GLY A 31 -1.84 -5.19 8.99
CA GLY A 31 -2.99 -5.67 9.76
C GLY A 31 -4.26 -4.83 9.61
N GLY A 32 -4.43 -4.16 8.46
CA GLY A 32 -5.55 -3.26 8.17
C GLY A 32 -5.35 -1.80 8.58
N ASP A 33 -4.15 -1.45 9.07
CA ASP A 33 -3.79 -0.09 9.43
C ASP A 33 -3.43 0.73 8.16
N ILE A 34 -4.30 1.68 7.81
CA ILE A 34 -4.17 2.50 6.59
C ILE A 34 -2.92 3.38 6.65
N ASP A 35 -2.63 4.01 7.78
CA ASP A 35 -1.47 4.92 7.92
C ASP A 35 -0.16 4.15 7.78
N LYS A 36 -0.05 2.98 8.42
CA LYS A 36 1.11 2.09 8.23
C LYS A 36 1.24 1.60 6.79
N ALA A 37 0.12 1.26 6.16
CA ALA A 37 0.13 0.80 4.77
C ALA A 37 0.54 1.92 3.80
N ILE A 38 0.14 3.17 4.04
CA ILE A 38 0.59 4.34 3.26
C ILE A 38 2.10 4.50 3.36
N GLU A 39 2.66 4.47 4.57
CA GLU A 39 4.10 4.66 4.75
C GLU A 39 4.90 3.49 4.14
N ALA A 40 4.40 2.25 4.31
CA ALA A 40 4.99 1.06 3.68
C ALA A 40 5.02 1.20 2.14
N LEU A 41 3.93 1.69 1.53
CA LEU A 41 3.84 1.94 0.10
C LEU A 41 4.76 3.08 -0.35
N ARG A 42 4.92 4.13 0.47
CA ARG A 42 5.79 5.28 0.16
C ARG A 42 7.26 4.84 0.12
N ILE A 43 7.68 4.04 1.10
CA ILE A 43 9.05 3.48 1.17
C ILE A 43 9.28 2.49 0.03
N SER A 44 8.33 1.58 -0.21
CA SER A 44 8.44 0.58 -1.28
C SER A 44 8.40 1.22 -2.68
N GLY A 45 7.59 2.27 -2.86
CA GLY A 45 7.51 3.06 -4.08
C GLY A 45 8.80 3.81 -4.37
N ALA A 46 9.43 4.42 -3.36
CA ALA A 46 10.74 5.07 -3.49
C ALA A 46 11.83 4.08 -3.90
N ALA A 47 11.84 2.88 -3.32
CA ALA A 47 12.79 1.83 -3.69
C ALA A 47 12.59 1.35 -5.14
N LYS A 48 11.33 1.19 -5.59
CA LYS A 48 11.03 0.83 -6.99
C LYS A 48 11.37 1.96 -7.97
N ALA A 49 11.15 3.22 -7.60
CA ALA A 49 11.49 4.38 -8.42
C ALA A 49 13.02 4.51 -8.57
N ALA A 50 13.77 4.32 -7.48
CA ALA A 50 15.23 4.27 -7.53
C ALA A 50 15.75 3.15 -8.45
N LYS A 51 15.07 2.00 -8.47
CA LYS A 51 15.44 0.86 -9.34
C LYS A 51 15.06 1.01 -10.81
N ARG A 52 14.24 2.01 -11.16
CA ARG A 52 13.82 2.30 -12.55
C ARG A 52 14.60 3.45 -13.19
N GLY A 53 15.46 4.13 -12.43
CA GLY A 53 16.29 5.25 -12.89
C GLY A 53 17.77 4.91 -13.10
N ALA A 54 18.15 3.63 -13.10
CA ALA A 54 19.51 3.16 -13.36
C ALA A 54 19.53 2.21 -14.55
#